data_AF-A0A1Q7I5Y3-F1
#
_entry.id   AF-A0A1Q7I5Y3-F1
#
_cell.length_a   1.000
_cell.length_b   1.000
_cell.length_c   1.000
_cell.angle_alpha   90.00
_cell.angle_beta   90.00
_cell.angle_gamma   90.00
#
_symmetry.space_group_name_H-M   'P 1'
#
loop_
_entity.id
_entity.type
_entity.pdbx_description
1 polymer ?
#
loop_
_entity_poly.entity_id
_entity_poly.type
_entity_poly.pdbx_seq_one_letter_code
_entity_poly.pdbx_strand_id
1 'polypeptide(L)'
;MVTTVHGTATVSRASLSQPVPLKFKDDVFAQDRVSTGDDSVARILLGGRAIVTVRERSSLTITEVPHVSTIDVGVGRAAIAVAKERMKPGETIEIRTPNAVAGIRGTIVVVEVDQGPAALTTRFTVITGEVLVRQLQGGQPFGGGVTLGANQQAQFTGHTPPATRSLSSSEARQLSNSFKTTKSVPPAEVSALLVTQSQALATAGTSGVPTPGLSSPDSVTNENSNGKSSSAKRQDSIVSTILTPKAGRDDIQVTADDRHVAQQINSSGTESTSNGGSNSLLSNSLVGKQRGRR
;
A
#
# COMPACT_ATOMS: atom_id res chain seq x y z
N MET A 1 9.70 12.61 2.03
CA MET A 1 9.04 13.80 2.64
C MET A 1 7.71 13.40 3.29
N VAL A 2 7.31 14.10 4.35
CA VAL A 2 6.03 13.92 5.05
C VAL A 2 4.93 14.70 4.35
N THR A 3 3.84 14.02 4.00
CA THR A 3 2.68 14.61 3.29
C THR A 3 1.46 14.77 4.19
N THR A 4 1.41 14.11 5.34
CA THR A 4 0.33 14.27 6.33
C THR A 4 0.83 13.85 7.70
N VAL A 5 0.45 14.58 8.75
CA VAL A 5 0.59 14.16 10.14
C VAL A 5 -0.71 14.51 10.86
N HIS A 6 -1.26 13.56 11.60
CA HIS A 6 -2.38 13.72 12.52
C HIS A 6 -2.02 13.07 13.85
N GLY A 7 -2.37 13.71 14.96
CA GLY A 7 -1.96 13.27 16.30
C GLY A 7 -0.47 13.45 16.55
N THR A 8 0.12 12.52 17.28
CA THR A 8 1.52 12.54 17.71
C THR A 8 2.36 11.62 16.82
N ALA A 9 3.32 12.19 16.12
CA ALA A 9 4.36 11.45 15.41
C ALA A 9 5.73 12.05 15.72
N THR A 10 6.73 11.19 15.85
CA THR A 10 8.12 11.59 16.11
C THR A 10 9.06 10.89 15.15
N VAL A 11 10.20 11.52 14.87
CA VAL A 11 11.32 10.94 14.14
C VAL A 11 12.55 10.90 15.04
N SER A 12 13.18 9.74 15.13
CA SER A 12 14.51 9.57 15.70
C SER A 12 15.52 9.56 14.57
N ARG A 13 16.47 10.49 14.61
CA ARG A 13 17.54 10.64 13.62
C ARG A 13 18.86 10.25 14.24
N ALA A 14 19.75 9.61 13.47
CA ALA A 14 21.06 9.20 13.97
C ALA A 14 21.92 10.37 14.48
N SER A 15 21.71 11.58 13.96
CA SER A 15 22.41 12.80 14.36
C SER A 15 21.86 13.46 15.63
N LEU A 16 20.73 12.98 16.18
CA LEU A 16 20.05 13.59 17.33
C LEU A 16 19.93 12.59 18.47
N SER A 17 20.24 13.04 19.69
CA SER A 17 20.17 12.20 20.89
C SER A 17 18.73 11.90 21.34
N GLN A 18 17.75 12.68 20.88
CA GLN A 18 16.34 12.52 21.27
C GLN A 18 15.42 12.56 20.05
N PRO A 19 14.29 11.81 20.07
CA PRO A 19 13.25 11.91 19.05
C PRO A 19 12.65 13.32 18.98
N VAL A 20 12.41 13.81 17.77
CA VAL A 20 11.82 15.13 17.51
C VAL A 20 10.43 14.97 16.91
N PRO A 21 9.45 15.84 17.23
CA PRO A 21 8.14 15.80 16.59
C PRO A 21 8.23 15.90 15.06
N LEU A 22 7.53 15.00 14.37
CA LEU A 22 7.44 14.97 12.91
C LEU A 22 6.39 15.98 12.44
N LYS A 23 6.75 16.83 11.48
CA LYS A 23 5.87 17.88 10.94
C LYS A 23 5.56 17.66 9.47
N PHE A 24 4.48 18.29 9.00
CA PHE A 24 4.15 18.31 7.58
C PHE A 24 5.28 18.95 6.76
N LYS A 25 5.61 18.35 5.61
CA LYS A 25 6.74 18.70 4.73
C LYS A 25 8.13 18.45 5.31
N ASP A 26 8.24 17.82 6.48
CA ASP A 26 9.56 17.37 6.95
C ASP A 26 10.15 16.35 5.99
N ASP A 27 11.46 16.43 5.81
CA ASP A 27 12.19 15.37 5.16
C ASP A 27 12.40 14.19 6.11
N VAL A 28 12.28 13.00 5.55
CA VAL A 28 12.57 11.73 6.21
C VAL A 28 13.77 11.16 5.49
N PHE A 29 14.86 10.99 6.23
CA PHE A 29 16.14 10.54 5.71
C PHE A 29 16.29 9.02 5.86
N ALA A 30 17.26 8.45 5.14
CA ALA A 30 17.61 7.05 5.36
C ALA A 30 18.04 6.83 6.82
N GLN A 31 17.64 5.69 7.38
CA GLN A 31 17.79 5.28 8.77
C GLN A 31 16.94 6.06 9.79
N ASP A 32 16.11 7.01 9.34
CA ASP A 32 15.15 7.65 10.24
C ASP A 32 14.14 6.63 10.75
N ARG A 33 13.96 6.61 12.07
CA ARG A 33 12.93 5.81 12.73
C ARG A 33 11.74 6.70 13.05
N VAL A 34 10.62 6.44 12.38
CA VAL A 34 9.34 7.13 12.59
C VAL A 34 8.51 6.34 13.59
N SER A 35 7.95 7.01 14.59
CA SER A 35 7.04 6.42 15.57
C SER A 35 5.76 7.26 15.71
N THR A 36 4.62 6.61 15.87
CA THR A 36 3.30 7.23 16.02
C THR A 36 2.68 6.86 17.36
N GLY A 37 2.00 7.82 17.99
CA GLY A 37 1.26 7.62 19.24
C GLY A 37 -0.13 7.03 19.04
N ASP A 38 -0.98 7.17 20.05
CA ASP A 38 -2.41 6.84 19.99
C ASP A 38 -3.17 7.75 19.01
N ASP A 39 -4.19 7.24 18.32
CA ASP A 39 -5.04 7.99 17.38
C ASP A 39 -4.26 8.80 16.31
N SER A 40 -3.03 8.36 16.02
CA SER A 40 -2.07 9.10 15.22
C SER A 40 -1.89 8.48 13.83
N VAL A 41 -1.67 9.32 12.83
CA VAL A 41 -1.40 8.89 11.45
C VAL A 41 -0.31 9.76 10.85
N ALA A 42 0.67 9.14 10.21
CA ALA A 42 1.67 9.84 9.39
C ALA A 42 1.65 9.28 7.96
N ARG A 43 1.77 10.16 6.97
CA ARG A 43 1.93 9.79 5.56
C ARG A 43 3.24 10.33 5.03
N ILE A 44 3.99 9.46 4.37
CA ILE A 44 5.34 9.73 3.89
C ILE A 44 5.40 9.34 2.41
N LEU A 45 5.87 10.26 1.58
CA LEU A 45 6.19 10.01 0.18
C LEU A 45 7.68 9.63 0.09
N LEU A 46 7.94 8.41 -0.36
CA LEU A 46 9.27 7.83 -0.57
C LEU A 46 9.64 7.84 -2.05
N GLY A 47 10.80 8.43 -2.37
CA GLY A 47 11.37 8.46 -3.72
C GLY A 47 10.44 9.00 -4.82
N GLY A 48 9.37 9.73 -4.48
CA GLY A 48 8.35 10.19 -5.42
C GLY A 48 7.50 9.08 -6.07
N ARG A 49 7.59 7.83 -5.58
CA ARG A 49 7.00 6.64 -6.22
C ARG A 49 6.14 5.78 -5.28
N ALA A 50 6.29 5.95 -3.97
CA ALA A 50 5.52 5.19 -2.99
C ALA A 50 5.03 6.05 -1.83
N ILE A 51 3.81 5.76 -1.39
CA ILE A 51 3.22 6.36 -0.20
C ILE A 51 3.20 5.31 0.90
N VAL A 52 3.80 5.66 2.03
CA VAL A 52 3.73 4.89 3.27
C VAL A 52 2.80 5.61 4.23
N THR A 53 1.74 4.93 4.63
CA THR A 53 0.80 5.40 5.64
C THR A 53 1.02 4.61 6.92
N VAL A 54 1.43 5.31 7.98
CA VAL A 54 1.74 4.78 9.30
C VAL A 54 0.56 5.08 10.21
N ARG A 55 -0.04 4.05 10.79
CA ARG A 55 -1.15 4.20 11.73
C ARG A 55 -0.62 4.36 13.15
N GLU A 56 -1.53 4.51 14.10
CA GLU A 56 -1.25 4.62 15.52
C GLU A 56 -0.36 3.48 16.05
N ARG A 57 0.32 3.73 17.17
CA ARG A 57 1.16 2.75 17.90
C ARG A 57 2.12 1.99 16.99
N SER A 58 2.65 2.66 15.99
CA SER A 58 3.49 2.02 14.98
C SER A 58 4.90 2.59 15.03
N SER A 59 5.88 1.73 14.74
CA SER A 59 7.26 2.16 14.56
C SER A 59 7.85 1.53 13.32
N LEU A 60 8.45 2.36 12.47
CA LEU A 60 9.12 1.90 11.27
C LEU A 60 10.43 2.66 11.03
N THR A 61 11.36 2.00 10.35
CA THR A 61 12.61 2.58 9.90
C THR A 61 12.66 2.54 8.38
N ILE A 62 13.06 3.63 7.75
CA ILE A 62 13.20 3.71 6.29
C ILE A 62 14.67 3.71 5.94
N THR A 63 15.10 2.77 5.11
CA THR A 63 16.45 2.75 4.55
C THR A 63 16.36 2.86 3.05
N GLU A 64 17.13 3.77 2.46
CA GLU A 64 17.20 3.94 1.01
C GLU A 64 18.64 3.74 0.56
N VAL A 65 18.84 2.73 -0.27
CA VAL A 65 20.08 2.49 -1.02
C VAL A 65 19.75 2.61 -2.51
N PRO A 66 20.74 2.77 -3.40
CA PRO A 66 20.48 2.82 -4.83
C PRO A 66 19.59 1.65 -5.28
N HIS A 67 18.49 1.98 -5.97
CA HIS A 67 17.47 1.06 -6.49
C HIS A 67 16.56 0.34 -5.47
N VAL A 68 16.93 0.25 -4.19
CA VAL A 68 16.14 -0.46 -3.17
C VAL A 68 15.75 0.48 -2.03
N SER A 69 14.45 0.59 -1.77
CA SER A 69 13.94 1.25 -0.56
C SER A 69 13.39 0.19 0.38
N THR A 70 13.99 0.04 1.56
CA THR A 70 13.55 -0.90 2.58
C THR A 70 12.76 -0.15 3.66
N ILE A 71 11.57 -0.66 3.96
CA ILE A 71 10.70 -0.18 5.03
C ILE A 71 10.68 -1.29 6.09
N ASP A 72 11.40 -1.09 7.18
CA ASP A 72 11.41 -2.01 8.31
C ASP A 72 10.27 -1.64 9.27
N VAL A 73 9.27 -2.50 9.38
CA VAL A 73 8.11 -2.31 10.27
C VAL A 73 8.33 -3.16 11.52
N GLY A 74 8.65 -2.49 12.63
CA GLY A 74 8.92 -3.16 13.90
C GLY A 74 7.65 -3.64 14.61
N VAL A 75 6.69 -2.72 14.79
CA VAL A 75 5.38 -2.98 15.40
C VAL A 75 4.33 -2.03 14.82
N GLY A 76 3.07 -2.42 14.93
CA GLY A 76 1.92 -1.61 14.53
C GLY A 76 1.47 -1.89 13.10
N ARG A 77 0.86 -0.90 12.46
CA ARG A 77 0.18 -1.06 11.17
C ARG A 77 0.65 -0.02 10.16
N ALA A 78 0.97 -0.47 8.96
CA ALA A 78 1.32 0.39 7.85
C ALA A 78 0.68 -0.08 6.54
N ALA A 79 0.34 0.86 5.67
CA ALA A 79 -0.02 0.58 4.30
C ALA A 79 0.98 1.22 3.35
N ILE A 80 1.46 0.43 2.40
CA ILE A 80 2.44 0.84 1.40
C ILE A 80 1.78 0.69 0.04
N ALA A 81 1.67 1.81 -0.67
CA ALA A 81 1.09 1.85 -2.00
C ALA A 81 2.13 2.38 -2.98
N VAL A 82 2.41 1.58 -4.02
CA VAL A 82 3.52 1.81 -4.96
C VAL A 82 2.99 2.06 -6.36
N ALA A 83 3.35 3.20 -6.94
CA ALA A 83 3.02 3.56 -8.31
C ALA A 83 4.02 2.93 -9.29
N LYS A 84 3.63 1.84 -9.98
CA LYS A 84 4.51 1.08 -10.90
C LYS A 84 5.11 1.97 -11.99
N GLU A 85 4.33 2.89 -12.52
CA GLU A 85 4.63 3.85 -13.57
C GLU A 85 5.59 4.99 -13.14
N ARG A 86 5.90 5.05 -11.85
CA ARG A 86 6.92 5.96 -11.28
C ARG A 86 8.21 5.21 -10.91
N MET A 87 8.24 3.89 -11.08
CA MET A 87 9.43 3.08 -10.83
C MET A 87 10.27 2.91 -12.09
N LYS A 88 11.57 3.10 -11.96
CA LYS A 88 12.55 2.77 -13.02
C LYS A 88 12.76 1.25 -13.09
N PRO A 89 13.28 0.73 -14.22
CA PRO A 89 13.75 -0.65 -14.30
C PRO A 89 14.76 -0.96 -13.18
N GLY A 90 14.65 -2.14 -12.58
CA GLY A 90 15.50 -2.57 -11.46
C GLY A 90 15.15 -1.97 -10.09
N GLU A 91 14.23 -1.01 -10.01
CA GLU A 91 13.80 -0.48 -8.72
C GLU A 91 12.84 -1.42 -8.00
N THR A 92 13.03 -1.56 -6.69
CA THR A 92 12.20 -2.39 -5.79
C THR A 92 11.99 -1.66 -4.47
N ILE A 93 10.84 -1.90 -3.85
CA ILE A 93 10.59 -1.55 -2.46
C ILE A 93 10.49 -2.85 -1.68
N GLU A 94 11.15 -2.92 -0.54
CA GLU A 94 11.06 -4.07 0.36
C GLU A 94 10.34 -3.67 1.64
N ILE A 95 9.35 -4.46 2.03
CA ILE A 95 8.78 -4.39 3.37
C ILE A 95 9.45 -5.47 4.20
N ARG A 96 10.17 -5.07 5.24
CA ARG A 96 10.81 -5.98 6.19
C ARG A 96 10.05 -5.90 7.51
N THR A 97 9.86 -7.05 8.14
CA THR A 97 9.29 -7.18 9.49
C THR A 97 10.14 -8.18 10.27
N PRO A 98 9.96 -8.34 11.58
CA PRO A 98 10.68 -9.34 12.35
C PRO A 98 10.53 -10.78 11.83
N ASN A 99 9.38 -11.12 11.23
CA ASN A 99 9.07 -12.49 10.80
C ASN A 99 9.22 -12.74 9.30
N ALA A 100 9.19 -11.70 8.46
CA ALA A 100 9.11 -11.87 7.01
C ALA A 100 9.53 -10.63 6.24
N VAL A 101 9.94 -10.83 4.98
CA VAL A 101 10.26 -9.79 4.01
C VAL A 101 9.45 -9.98 2.74
N ALA A 102 9.04 -8.88 2.14
CA ALA A 102 8.27 -8.85 0.90
C ALA A 102 8.86 -7.82 -0.07
N GLY A 103 9.22 -8.26 -1.27
CA GLY A 103 9.59 -7.37 -2.37
C GLY A 103 8.34 -6.94 -3.13
N ILE A 104 8.12 -5.64 -3.27
CA ILE A 104 6.91 -5.08 -3.86
C ILE A 104 7.23 -4.14 -5.04
N ARG A 105 6.39 -4.25 -6.07
CA ARG A 105 6.43 -3.40 -7.26
C ARG A 105 5.03 -3.24 -7.83
N GLY A 106 4.50 -2.02 -7.81
CA GLY A 106 3.17 -1.76 -8.36
C GLY A 106 2.04 -2.41 -7.58
N THR A 107 2.20 -2.56 -6.26
CA THR A 107 1.22 -3.20 -5.40
C THR A 107 0.76 -2.27 -4.28
N ILE A 108 -0.37 -2.64 -3.67
CA ILE A 108 -0.85 -2.03 -2.44
C ILE A 108 -0.87 -3.12 -1.38
N VAL A 109 -0.04 -2.95 -0.36
CA VAL A 109 0.14 -3.93 0.72
C VAL A 109 -0.11 -3.27 2.05
N VAL A 110 -0.89 -3.94 2.88
CA VAL A 110 -1.06 -3.62 4.29
C VAL A 110 -0.23 -4.61 5.10
N VAL A 111 0.55 -4.09 6.02
CA VAL A 111 1.35 -4.87 6.96
C VAL A 111 0.92 -4.52 8.38
N GLU A 112 0.69 -5.57 9.18
CA GLU A 112 0.35 -5.47 10.59
C GLU A 112 1.35 -6.32 11.36
N VAL A 113 1.95 -5.76 12.40
CA VAL A 113 2.91 -6.46 13.27
C VAL A 113 2.46 -6.29 14.71
N ASP A 114 1.93 -7.37 15.28
CA ASP A 114 1.44 -7.40 16.65
C ASP A 114 2.46 -8.08 17.57
N GLN A 115 2.62 -7.51 18.76
CA GLN A 115 3.33 -8.16 19.86
C GLN A 115 2.38 -9.13 20.56
N GLY A 116 2.51 -10.42 20.26
CA GLY A 116 1.86 -11.49 21.02
C GLY A 116 2.62 -11.82 22.30
N PRO A 117 2.02 -12.59 23.23
CA PRO A 117 2.64 -12.94 24.51
C PRO A 117 3.91 -13.80 24.38
N ALA A 118 4.03 -14.58 23.30
CA ALA A 118 5.17 -15.48 23.07
C ALA A 118 6.05 -15.06 21.88
N ALA A 119 5.48 -14.39 20.87
CA ALA A 119 6.20 -14.01 19.65
C ALA A 119 5.49 -12.86 18.93
N LEU A 120 6.26 -12.14 18.12
CA LEU A 120 5.73 -11.19 17.15
C LEU A 120 4.95 -11.95 16.07
N THR A 121 3.80 -11.40 15.67
CA THR A 121 2.96 -11.94 14.60
C THR A 121 2.88 -10.90 13.50
N THR A 122 3.30 -11.25 12.29
CA THR A 122 3.19 -10.39 11.11
C THR A 122 2.04 -10.87 10.23
N ARG A 123 1.18 -9.95 9.78
CA ARG A 123 0.20 -10.18 8.72
C ARG A 123 0.53 -9.31 7.52
N PHE A 124 0.66 -9.93 6.36
CA PHE A 124 0.72 -9.25 5.07
C PHE A 124 -0.62 -9.42 4.38
N THR A 125 -1.24 -8.32 3.96
CA THR A 125 -2.47 -8.33 3.17
C THR A 125 -2.22 -7.58 1.87
N VAL A 126 -2.37 -8.28 0.74
CA VAL A 126 -2.22 -7.68 -0.59
C VAL A 126 -3.59 -7.22 -1.06
N ILE A 127 -3.76 -5.92 -1.25
CA ILE A 127 -5.01 -5.35 -1.77
C ILE A 127 -5.02 -5.41 -3.29
N THR A 128 -3.88 -5.08 -3.92
CA THR A 128 -3.74 -5.05 -5.37
C THR A 128 -2.37 -5.58 -5.78
N GLY A 129 -2.34 -6.38 -6.84
CA GLY A 129 -1.11 -6.94 -7.43
C GLY A 129 -0.75 -8.30 -6.83
N GLU A 130 0.51 -8.66 -6.95
CA GLU A 130 1.07 -9.93 -6.50
C GLU A 130 2.40 -9.69 -5.79
N VAL A 131 2.62 -10.40 -4.69
CA VAL A 131 3.79 -10.23 -3.82
C VAL A 131 4.26 -11.59 -3.33
N LEU A 132 5.55 -11.87 -3.51
CA LEU A 132 6.22 -12.99 -2.86
C LEU A 132 6.70 -12.55 -1.47
N VAL A 133 6.20 -13.21 -0.43
CA VAL A 133 6.60 -12.96 0.96
C VAL A 133 7.44 -14.14 1.44
N ARG A 134 8.64 -13.87 1.97
CA ARG A 134 9.55 -14.89 2.50
C ARG A 134 9.69 -14.70 4.00
N GLN A 135 9.61 -15.80 4.74
CA GLN A 135 9.84 -15.79 6.18
C GLN A 135 11.29 -15.41 6.47
N LEU A 136 11.56 -14.80 7.62
CA LEU A 136 12.91 -14.47 8.06
C LEU A 136 13.31 -15.39 9.22
N GLN A 137 14.56 -15.86 9.17
CA GLN A 137 15.23 -16.55 10.26
C GLN A 137 16.60 -15.91 10.47
N GLY A 138 16.86 -15.37 11.67
CA GLY A 138 18.08 -14.59 11.93
C GLY A 138 18.24 -13.36 11.01
N GLY A 139 17.12 -12.75 10.58
CA GLY A 139 17.10 -11.63 9.65
C GLY A 139 17.32 -12.00 8.18
N GLN A 140 17.49 -13.28 7.85
CA GLN A 140 17.69 -13.75 6.48
C GLN A 140 16.45 -14.46 5.92
N PRO A 141 16.12 -14.30 4.63
CA PRO A 141 15.01 -15.02 4.00
C PRO A 141 15.19 -16.54 4.08
N PHE A 142 14.16 -17.23 4.56
CA PHE A 142 14.11 -18.67 4.75
C PHE A 142 12.97 -19.29 3.94
N GLY A 143 13.21 -20.49 3.41
CA GLY A 143 12.23 -21.25 2.64
C GLY A 143 11.86 -20.64 1.27
N GLY A 144 10.86 -21.27 0.63
CA GLY A 144 10.35 -20.90 -0.70
C GLY A 144 9.46 -19.64 -0.71
N GLY A 145 8.96 -19.22 0.46
CA GLY A 145 8.02 -18.11 0.57
C GLY A 145 6.59 -18.47 0.16
N VAL A 146 5.72 -17.48 0.24
CA VAL A 146 4.30 -17.55 -0.12
C VAL A 146 3.99 -16.42 -1.09
N THR A 147 3.43 -16.78 -2.24
CA THR A 147 2.92 -15.81 -3.20
C THR A 147 1.50 -15.39 -2.80
N LEU A 148 1.32 -14.09 -2.61
CA LEU A 148 0.03 -13.47 -2.29
C LEU A 148 -0.42 -12.61 -3.47
N GLY A 149 -1.57 -12.96 -4.05
CA GLY A 149 -2.29 -12.15 -5.02
C GLY A 149 -3.24 -11.15 -4.37
N ALA A 150 -4.03 -10.46 -5.20
CA ALA A 150 -5.01 -9.49 -4.73
C ALA A 150 -6.05 -10.13 -3.78
N ASN A 151 -6.39 -9.42 -2.71
CA ASN A 151 -7.29 -9.86 -1.64
C ASN A 151 -6.84 -11.14 -0.94
N GLN A 152 -5.53 -11.39 -0.87
CA GLN A 152 -4.97 -12.48 -0.08
C GLN A 152 -4.19 -11.96 1.12
N GLN A 153 -4.14 -12.77 2.18
CA GLN A 153 -3.37 -12.50 3.38
C GLN A 153 -2.55 -13.72 3.77
N ALA A 154 -1.35 -13.49 4.28
CA ALA A 154 -0.58 -14.48 5.02
C ALA A 154 -0.21 -13.96 6.41
N GLN A 155 -0.23 -14.86 7.37
CA GLN A 155 0.23 -14.67 8.73
C GLN A 155 1.54 -15.44 8.95
N PHE A 156 2.52 -14.77 9.55
CA PHE A 156 3.84 -15.29 9.88
C PHE A 156 4.09 -15.10 11.37
N THR A 157 4.41 -16.18 12.07
CA THR A 157 4.63 -16.17 13.53
C THR A 157 5.87 -17.00 13.86
N GLY A 158 6.96 -16.34 14.24
CA GLY A 158 8.22 -17.04 14.53
C GLY A 158 8.68 -17.93 13.37
N HIS A 159 8.83 -19.23 13.62
CA HIS A 159 9.27 -20.23 12.63
C HIS A 159 8.16 -21.19 12.18
N THR A 160 6.90 -20.92 12.54
CA THR A 160 5.79 -21.78 12.09
C THR A 160 5.56 -21.56 10.59
N PRO A 161 5.09 -22.59 9.86
CA PRO A 161 4.64 -22.41 8.50
C PRO A 161 3.60 -21.27 8.41
N PRO A 162 3.66 -20.45 7.35
CA PRO A 162 2.73 -19.34 7.19
C PRO A 162 1.31 -19.83 6.92
N ALA A 163 0.34 -19.19 7.58
CA ALA A 163 -1.07 -19.45 7.36
C ALA A 163 -1.64 -18.45 6.34
N THR A 164 -2.25 -18.94 5.27
CA THR A 164 -2.85 -18.09 4.22
C THR A 164 -4.35 -18.09 4.29
N ARG A 165 -4.96 -16.96 3.91
CA ARG A 165 -6.41 -16.85 3.70
C ARG A 165 -6.74 -15.87 2.58
N SER A 166 -7.92 -16.05 1.99
CA SER A 166 -8.52 -15.06 1.09
C SER A 166 -9.40 -14.08 1.88
N LEU A 167 -9.51 -12.84 1.39
CA LEU A 167 -10.42 -11.82 1.86
C LEU A 167 -11.55 -11.64 0.85
N SER A 168 -12.76 -11.36 1.35
CA SER A 168 -13.84 -10.84 0.52
C SER A 168 -13.49 -9.44 0.00
N SER A 169 -14.09 -9.04 -1.14
CA SER A 169 -13.86 -7.71 -1.70
C SER A 169 -14.33 -6.58 -0.77
N SER A 170 -15.34 -6.81 0.08
CA SER A 170 -15.77 -5.86 1.09
C SER A 170 -14.73 -5.67 2.18
N GLU A 171 -14.14 -6.75 2.71
CA GLU A 171 -13.08 -6.68 3.72
C GLU A 171 -11.85 -5.94 3.17
N ALA A 172 -11.44 -6.25 1.94
CA ALA A 172 -10.30 -5.56 1.32
C ALA A 172 -10.57 -4.06 1.10
N ARG A 173 -11.80 -3.67 0.74
CA ARG A 173 -12.21 -2.26 0.64
C ARG A 173 -12.22 -1.58 2.01
N GLN A 174 -12.73 -2.24 3.04
CA GLN A 174 -12.71 -1.71 4.40
C GLN A 174 -11.28 -1.51 4.91
N LEU A 175 -10.42 -2.51 4.70
CA LEU A 175 -9.02 -2.43 5.10
C LEU A 175 -8.30 -1.29 4.36
N SER A 176 -8.41 -1.21 3.03
CA SER A 176 -7.80 -0.12 2.26
C SER A 176 -8.34 1.26 2.63
N ASN A 177 -9.65 1.39 2.89
CA ASN A 177 -10.26 2.65 3.33
C ASN A 177 -9.78 3.05 4.73
N SER A 178 -9.45 2.11 5.62
CA SER A 178 -8.90 2.43 6.93
C SER A 178 -7.54 3.15 6.85
N PHE A 179 -6.80 3.03 5.74
CA PHE A 179 -5.55 3.75 5.51
C PHE A 179 -5.73 5.02 4.67
N LYS A 180 -6.95 5.32 4.21
CA LYS A 180 -7.25 6.64 3.64
C LYS A 180 -7.50 7.60 4.78
N THR A 181 -6.67 8.63 4.92
CA THR A 181 -6.90 9.70 5.88
C THR A 181 -8.07 10.55 5.37
N THR A 182 -9.30 10.14 5.67
CA THR A 182 -10.44 11.02 5.52
C THR A 182 -10.31 12.10 6.59
N LYS A 183 -10.26 13.36 6.16
CA LYS A 183 -10.56 14.53 7.00
C LYS A 183 -11.69 14.15 7.97
N SER A 184 -11.38 14.06 9.26
CA SER A 184 -12.42 14.01 10.28
C SER A 184 -13.19 15.32 10.13
N VAL A 185 -14.44 15.24 9.69
CA VAL A 185 -15.37 16.36 9.74
C VAL A 185 -15.49 16.70 11.23
N PRO A 186 -15.14 17.92 11.68
CA PRO A 186 -15.41 18.29 13.07
C PRO A 186 -16.91 18.07 13.32
N PRO A 187 -17.32 17.53 14.47
CA PRO A 187 -18.73 17.38 14.80
C PRO A 187 -19.45 18.70 14.51
N ALA A 188 -20.57 18.63 13.79
CA ALA A 188 -21.35 19.79 13.35
C ALA A 188 -21.82 20.71 14.49
N GLU A 189 -21.51 20.37 15.74
CA GLU A 189 -21.86 21.12 16.95
C GLU A 189 -21.12 22.46 17.08
N VAL A 190 -19.90 22.60 16.53
CA VAL A 190 -19.17 23.89 16.58
C VAL A 190 -19.57 24.88 15.48
N SER A 191 -20.18 24.41 14.39
CA SER A 191 -20.72 25.30 13.35
C SER A 191 -22.11 25.83 13.70
N ALA A 192 -22.90 25.08 14.47
CA ALA A 192 -24.20 25.53 14.95
C ALA A 192 -24.07 26.74 15.90
N LEU A 193 -23.06 26.72 16.79
CA LEU A 193 -22.81 27.81 17.74
C LEU A 193 -22.36 29.12 17.08
N LEU A 194 -21.72 29.07 15.91
CA LEU A 194 -21.31 30.28 15.17
C LEU A 194 -22.46 30.87 14.31
N VAL A 195 -23.38 30.04 13.81
CA VAL A 195 -24.54 30.49 13.02
C VAL A 195 -25.66 31.05 13.91
N THR A 196 -25.78 30.58 15.16
CA THR A 196 -26.75 31.15 16.12
C THR A 196 -26.30 32.52 16.65
N GLN A 197 -24.99 32.80 16.72
CA GLN A 197 -24.50 34.08 17.25
C GLN A 197 -24.61 35.25 16.25
N SER A 198 -24.60 34.98 14.94
CA SER A 198 -24.74 36.02 13.90
C SER A 198 -26.19 36.40 13.57
N GLN A 199 -27.19 35.63 14.02
CA GLN A 199 -28.61 35.94 13.80
C GLN A 199 -29.30 36.68 14.96
N ALA A 200 -28.65 36.80 16.12
CA ALA A 200 -29.20 37.51 17.28
C ALA A 200 -28.96 39.04 17.28
N LEU A 201 -28.20 39.58 16.31
CA LEU A 201 -27.90 41.02 16.21
C LEU A 201 -28.66 41.74 15.08
N ALA A 202 -29.53 41.05 14.33
CA ALA A 202 -30.17 41.63 13.12
C ALA A 202 -31.68 41.88 13.24
N THR A 203 -32.30 41.79 14.43
CA THR A 203 -33.76 41.98 14.61
C THR A 203 -34.19 43.23 15.38
N ALA A 204 -33.30 44.20 15.59
CA ALA A 204 -33.67 45.49 16.17
C ALA A 204 -33.37 46.65 15.21
N GLY A 205 -34.39 47.13 14.48
CA GLY A 205 -34.41 48.52 14.01
C GLY A 205 -34.80 48.77 12.55
N THR A 206 -36.09 49.09 12.37
CA THR A 206 -36.54 50.27 11.61
C THR A 206 -36.67 50.20 10.07
N SER A 207 -37.92 49.94 9.65
CA SER A 207 -38.76 50.73 8.72
C SER A 207 -38.15 51.50 7.53
N GLY A 208 -38.65 51.22 6.31
CA GLY A 208 -38.72 52.20 5.20
C GLY A 208 -38.49 51.64 3.79
N VAL A 209 -39.52 51.74 2.94
CA VAL A 209 -39.63 51.31 1.51
C VAL A 209 -39.53 52.59 0.61
N PRO A 210 -39.45 52.59 -0.75
CA PRO A 210 -38.59 51.92 -1.77
C PRO A 210 -37.93 52.93 -2.78
N THR A 211 -37.04 52.49 -3.69
CA THR A 211 -37.18 52.66 -5.19
C THR A 211 -35.98 52.09 -5.98
N PRO A 212 -36.17 51.60 -7.23
CA PRO A 212 -35.13 51.01 -8.09
C PRO A 212 -34.63 51.99 -9.17
N GLY A 213 -33.33 51.94 -9.50
CA GLY A 213 -32.72 52.78 -10.54
C GLY A 213 -31.54 52.11 -11.25
N LEU A 214 -31.66 52.00 -12.57
CA LEU A 214 -30.72 51.54 -13.60
C LEU A 214 -29.30 52.10 -13.47
N SER A 215 -28.28 51.30 -13.83
CA SER A 215 -27.45 51.47 -15.05
C SER A 215 -26.11 50.72 -14.94
N SER A 216 -25.82 49.87 -15.92
CA SER A 216 -24.45 49.65 -16.42
C SER A 216 -24.23 50.67 -17.55
N PRO A 217 -22.99 51.10 -17.87
CA PRO A 217 -22.21 50.32 -18.85
C PRO A 217 -20.66 50.38 -18.69
N ASP A 218 -19.99 49.42 -19.34
CA ASP A 218 -18.77 49.51 -20.18
C ASP A 218 -17.55 50.38 -19.72
N SER A 219 -16.27 50.04 -19.92
CA SER A 219 -15.55 48.91 -20.50
C SER A 219 -14.02 49.22 -20.43
N VAL A 220 -13.17 48.20 -20.66
CA VAL A 220 -11.83 48.27 -21.34
C VAL A 220 -10.54 48.62 -20.54
N THR A 221 -9.68 47.58 -20.41
CA THR A 221 -8.18 47.51 -20.42
C THR A 221 -7.35 48.30 -19.37
N ASN A 222 -6.15 47.93 -18.92
CA ASN A 222 -5.10 47.05 -19.43
C ASN A 222 -4.13 46.59 -18.30
N GLU A 223 -3.46 45.46 -18.54
CA GLU A 223 -2.08 45.07 -18.16
C GLU A 223 -1.55 45.03 -16.70
N ASN A 224 -1.33 43.78 -16.26
CA ASN A 224 -0.02 43.18 -15.94
C ASN A 224 0.73 43.52 -14.64
N SER A 225 0.75 42.56 -13.70
CA SER A 225 1.97 42.22 -12.94
C SER A 225 1.91 40.79 -12.35
N ASN A 226 2.59 39.88 -13.04
CA ASN A 226 3.45 38.79 -12.55
C ASN A 226 3.41 38.40 -11.04
N GLY A 227 3.14 37.12 -10.74
CA GLY A 227 3.19 36.61 -9.36
C GLY A 227 2.88 35.11 -9.17
N LYS A 228 3.76 34.24 -9.68
CA LYS A 228 3.98 32.82 -9.34
C LYS A 228 3.31 32.29 -8.03
N SER A 229 2.41 31.31 -8.14
CA SER A 229 2.27 30.24 -7.12
C SER A 229 1.65 28.95 -7.68
N SER A 230 2.43 28.17 -8.44
CA SER A 230 2.03 26.84 -8.90
C SER A 230 2.94 25.76 -8.29
N SER A 231 2.75 25.41 -7.02
CA SER A 231 3.42 24.22 -6.45
C SER A 231 2.54 23.35 -5.54
N ALA A 232 1.41 23.85 -5.03
CA ALA A 232 0.54 23.06 -4.14
C ALA A 232 -0.34 22.03 -4.89
N LYS A 233 -0.83 22.34 -6.09
CA LYS A 233 -1.86 21.54 -6.77
C LYS A 233 -1.37 20.20 -7.37
N ARG A 234 -0.05 20.07 -7.59
CA ARG A 234 0.53 18.85 -8.21
C ARG A 234 0.74 17.72 -7.20
N GLN A 235 0.96 18.03 -5.92
CA GLN A 235 1.26 17.02 -4.92
C GLN A 235 0.00 16.32 -4.41
N ASP A 236 -1.13 17.05 -4.28
CA ASP A 236 -2.41 16.46 -3.88
C ASP A 236 -2.93 15.43 -4.91
N SER A 237 -2.63 15.64 -6.20
CA SER A 237 -3.02 14.71 -7.27
C SER A 237 -2.25 13.37 -7.21
N ILE A 238 -0.97 13.42 -6.83
CA ILE A 238 -0.11 12.22 -6.64
C ILE A 238 -0.62 11.38 -5.46
N VAL A 239 -1.13 12.04 -4.42
CA VAL A 239 -1.60 11.45 -3.17
C VAL A 239 -2.97 10.78 -3.30
N SER A 240 -3.82 11.24 -4.22
CA SER A 240 -5.14 10.67 -4.51
C SER A 240 -5.09 9.49 -5.49
N THR A 241 -4.26 9.59 -6.54
CA THR A 241 -4.20 8.60 -7.65
C THR A 241 -3.76 7.20 -7.19
N ILE A 242 -2.91 7.13 -6.18
CA ILE A 242 -2.31 5.87 -5.71
C ILE A 242 -3.30 5.03 -4.84
N LEU A 243 -4.38 5.62 -4.32
CA LEU A 243 -5.33 4.98 -3.40
C LEU A 243 -6.72 4.71 -3.99
N THR A 244 -6.94 5.01 -5.27
CA THR A 244 -8.21 4.75 -5.96
C THR A 244 -8.12 3.46 -6.78
N PRO A 245 -8.86 2.39 -6.42
CA PRO A 245 -9.06 1.28 -7.34
C PRO A 245 -9.89 1.78 -8.54
N LYS A 246 -9.38 1.60 -9.76
CA LYS A 246 -10.12 1.84 -11.00
C LYS A 246 -11.25 0.81 -11.07
N ALA A 247 -12.47 1.22 -10.74
CA ALA A 247 -13.66 0.44 -11.05
C ALA A 247 -13.88 0.51 -12.57
N GLY A 248 -13.33 -0.45 -13.30
CA GLY A 248 -13.64 -0.66 -14.71
C GLY A 248 -15.05 -1.24 -14.83
N ARG A 249 -15.99 -0.42 -15.29
CA ARG A 249 -17.14 -0.89 -16.04
C ARG A 249 -16.65 -1.10 -17.46
N ASP A 250 -16.55 -2.35 -17.89
CA ASP A 250 -16.43 -2.67 -19.31
C ASP A 250 -17.81 -3.15 -19.75
N ASP A 251 -18.55 -2.25 -20.39
CA ASP A 251 -19.76 -2.56 -21.11
C ASP A 251 -19.39 -3.45 -22.31
N ILE A 252 -19.98 -4.64 -22.31
CA ILE A 252 -19.95 -5.55 -23.45
C ILE A 252 -20.84 -4.95 -24.54
N GLN A 253 -20.23 -4.49 -25.62
CA GLN A 253 -20.94 -4.30 -26.89
C GLN A 253 -20.35 -5.26 -27.92
N VAL A 254 -21.04 -6.39 -28.05
CA VAL A 254 -20.82 -7.37 -29.12
C VAL A 254 -21.29 -6.72 -30.42
N THR A 255 -20.38 -6.57 -31.38
CA THR A 255 -20.75 -6.41 -32.79
C THR A 255 -20.14 -7.58 -33.53
N ALA A 256 -21.02 -8.36 -34.15
CA ALA A 256 -20.69 -9.50 -34.97
C ALA A 256 -20.12 -9.03 -36.31
N ASP A 257 -18.94 -9.52 -36.68
CA ASP A 257 -18.65 -10.03 -38.03
C ASP A 257 -17.21 -10.57 -38.06
N ASP A 258 -17.09 -11.89 -38.19
CA ASP A 258 -16.07 -12.59 -38.98
C ASP A 258 -16.04 -14.07 -38.55
N ARG A 259 -16.93 -14.86 -39.18
CA ARG A 259 -16.79 -16.31 -39.24
C ARG A 259 -15.98 -16.63 -40.49
N HIS A 260 -14.80 -17.23 -40.35
CA HIS A 260 -14.40 -18.40 -41.13
C HIS A 260 -13.11 -19.05 -40.61
N VAL A 261 -13.11 -20.39 -40.72
CA VAL A 261 -11.98 -21.33 -40.69
C VAL A 261 -11.48 -21.80 -39.31
N ALA A 262 -12.05 -22.92 -38.83
CA ALA A 262 -11.32 -24.17 -38.57
C ALA A 262 -12.25 -25.22 -37.94
N GLN A 263 -12.78 -26.13 -38.76
CA GLN A 263 -13.43 -27.34 -38.27
C GLN A 263 -13.19 -28.47 -39.26
N GLN A 264 -12.15 -29.27 -39.01
CA GLN A 264 -11.95 -30.66 -39.41
C GLN A 264 -10.51 -30.98 -39.01
N ILE A 265 -10.23 -31.93 -38.13
CA ILE A 265 -10.41 -33.37 -38.34
C ILE A 265 -10.17 -34.08 -37.01
N ASN A 266 -11.06 -35.00 -36.66
CA ASN A 266 -10.81 -36.03 -35.66
C ASN A 266 -10.94 -37.40 -36.34
N SER A 267 -10.18 -38.35 -35.78
CA SER A 267 -10.34 -39.82 -35.80
C SER A 267 -9.93 -40.67 -37.02
N SER A 268 -8.99 -41.58 -36.74
CA SER A 268 -8.81 -43.00 -37.14
C SER A 268 -7.32 -43.22 -37.50
N GLY A 269 -6.55 -44.18 -37.01
CA GLY A 269 -6.79 -45.53 -36.49
C GLY A 269 -5.69 -46.43 -37.08
N THR A 270 -4.94 -47.12 -36.20
CA THR A 270 -4.14 -48.36 -36.40
C THR A 270 -3.11 -48.47 -37.55
N GLU A 271 -1.85 -48.76 -37.21
CA GLU A 271 -1.14 -49.99 -37.61
C GLU A 271 0.25 -50.14 -36.95
N SER A 272 0.62 -51.39 -36.73
CA SER A 272 1.74 -51.90 -35.95
C SER A 272 2.97 -52.17 -36.82
N THR A 273 4.18 -52.16 -36.26
CA THR A 273 5.21 -53.21 -36.50
C THR A 273 6.44 -53.06 -35.61
N SER A 274 7.03 -54.22 -35.34
CA SER A 274 8.00 -54.60 -34.32
C SER A 274 9.47 -54.51 -34.76
N ASN A 275 10.36 -54.30 -33.78
CA ASN A 275 11.63 -55.03 -33.53
C ASN A 275 12.32 -54.32 -32.36
N GLY A 276 12.82 -54.94 -31.28
CA GLY A 276 13.43 -56.26 -31.10
C GLY A 276 14.86 -56.02 -30.60
N GLY A 277 15.20 -56.39 -29.36
CA GLY A 277 16.59 -56.27 -28.86
C GLY A 277 16.77 -56.31 -27.35
N SER A 278 16.98 -57.52 -26.83
CA SER A 278 17.18 -57.94 -25.44
C SER A 278 18.53 -57.49 -24.82
N ASN A 279 18.55 -57.27 -23.50
CA ASN A 279 19.45 -57.89 -22.50
C ASN A 279 19.36 -57.12 -21.15
N SER A 280 18.85 -57.68 -20.04
CA SER A 280 19.38 -58.76 -19.19
C SER A 280 20.32 -58.25 -18.06
N LEU A 281 19.87 -58.47 -16.80
CA LEU A 281 20.66 -58.83 -15.60
C LEU A 281 21.47 -57.68 -14.94
N LEU A 282 21.60 -57.49 -13.62
CA LEU A 282 21.26 -58.24 -12.40
C LEU A 282 21.29 -57.29 -11.19
N SER A 283 20.50 -57.67 -10.19
CA SER A 283 20.47 -57.25 -8.78
C SER A 283 21.78 -57.45 -8.00
N ASN A 284 22.02 -56.61 -6.99
CA ASN A 284 22.62 -56.96 -5.69
C ASN A 284 22.38 -55.79 -4.71
N SER A 285 21.48 -55.90 -3.73
CA SER A 285 21.52 -56.65 -2.45
C SER A 285 22.25 -55.93 -1.31
N LEU A 286 21.43 -55.49 -0.36
CA LEU A 286 21.73 -55.15 1.04
C LEU A 286 22.58 -56.22 1.74
N VAL A 287 23.64 -55.81 2.44
CA VAL A 287 24.11 -56.49 3.65
C VAL A 287 24.61 -55.46 4.66
N GLY A 288 23.89 -55.33 5.77
CA GLY A 288 24.37 -54.66 6.97
C GLY A 288 25.37 -55.53 7.73
N LYS A 289 26.31 -54.90 8.44
CA LYS A 289 27.10 -55.58 9.47
C LYS A 289 27.43 -54.62 10.61
N GLN A 290 26.67 -54.75 11.70
CA GLN A 290 27.15 -54.45 13.04
C GLN A 290 28.35 -55.35 13.36
N ARG A 291 29.36 -54.78 14.02
CA ARG A 291 30.09 -55.42 15.14
C ARG A 291 31.01 -54.38 15.77
N GLY A 292 30.75 -54.04 17.02
CA GLY A 292 31.70 -53.29 17.85
C GLY A 292 32.80 -54.17 18.41
N ARG A 293 33.84 -53.53 18.95
CA ARG A 293 34.46 -53.89 20.24
C ARG A 293 35.59 -52.91 20.57
N ARG A 294 35.50 -52.45 21.83
CA ARG A 294 36.57 -52.10 22.79
C ARG A 294 37.49 -50.93 22.46
#